data_AF-A0A7W3IJN9-F1
#
_entry.id   AF-A0A7W3IJN9-F1
#
_cell.length_a   1.000
_cell.length_b   1.000
_cell.length_c   1.000
_cell.angle_alpha   90.00
_cell.angle_beta   90.00
_cell.angle_gamma   90.00
#
_symmetry.space_group_name_H-M   'P 1'
#
loop_
_entity.id
_entity.type
_entity.pdbx_description
1 polymer ?
#
loop_
_entity_poly.entity_id
_entity_poly.type
_entity_poly.pdbx_seq_one_letter_code
_entity_poly.pdbx_strand_id
1 'polypeptide(L)'
;MPELTVSAARLYSLIGDGMHDLPVEVIEKLERMLQRYGMQHPADEPEWWDAGGYPRSALDIACYLDACIVESGGDPKTVAEALLAVADANDLRRIARACGLPCDVLRRQLSGRRTLSFGTVLGAMRALGVQLRVHAGAR
;
A
#
# COMPACT_ATOMS: atom_id res chain seq x y z
N MET A 1 13.90 -13.67 -26.15
CA MET A 1 13.20 -14.79 -25.50
C MET A 1 12.59 -14.29 -24.20
N PRO A 2 11.30 -13.89 -24.17
CA PRO A 2 10.71 -13.17 -23.02
C PRO A 2 9.91 -14.06 -22.05
N GLU A 3 9.97 -15.39 -22.18
CA GLU A 3 9.12 -16.33 -21.42
C GLU A 3 9.59 -16.56 -19.96
N LEU A 4 10.85 -16.29 -19.61
CA LEU A 4 11.38 -16.57 -18.27
C LEU A 4 11.14 -15.44 -17.25
N THR A 5 11.06 -14.19 -17.69
CA THR A 5 10.86 -13.02 -16.80
C THR A 5 9.45 -12.98 -16.21
N VAL A 6 8.45 -13.38 -17.01
CA VAL A 6 7.05 -13.49 -16.56
C VAL A 6 6.87 -14.64 -15.57
N SER A 7 7.71 -15.68 -15.65
CA SER A 7 7.66 -16.82 -14.74
C SER A 7 8.25 -16.51 -13.35
N ALA A 8 9.21 -15.58 -13.26
CA ALA A 8 9.76 -15.12 -11.98
C ALA A 8 8.79 -14.16 -11.27
N ALA A 9 8.20 -13.20 -11.99
CA ALA A 9 7.18 -12.30 -11.46
C ALA A 9 5.93 -13.06 -10.93
N ARG A 10 5.55 -14.16 -11.61
CA ARG A 10 4.49 -15.06 -11.11
C ARG A 10 4.88 -15.80 -9.83
N LEU A 11 6.15 -16.16 -9.66
CA LEU A 11 6.64 -16.82 -8.44
C LEU A 11 6.65 -15.85 -7.26
N TYR A 12 7.09 -14.60 -7.45
CA TYR A 12 7.00 -13.56 -6.41
C TYR A 12 5.56 -13.18 -6.07
N SER A 13 4.65 -13.13 -7.05
CA SER A 13 3.22 -12.94 -6.82
C SER A 13 2.54 -14.12 -6.09
N LEU A 14 2.91 -15.37 -6.42
CA LEU A 14 2.41 -16.58 -5.73
C LEU A 14 2.99 -16.76 -4.33
N ILE A 15 4.20 -16.26 -4.09
CA ILE A 15 4.88 -16.31 -2.80
C ILE A 15 4.45 -15.11 -1.91
N GLY A 16 4.14 -13.95 -2.49
CA GLY A 16 3.75 -12.71 -1.79
C GLY A 16 2.54 -12.87 -0.86
N ASP A 17 1.50 -13.61 -1.29
CA ASP A 17 0.34 -13.92 -0.44
C ASP A 17 0.69 -14.81 0.78
N GLY A 18 1.75 -15.62 0.70
CA GLY A 18 2.21 -16.47 1.79
C GLY A 18 3.36 -15.90 2.63
N MET A 19 4.08 -14.89 2.11
CA MET A 19 5.21 -14.26 2.78
C MET A 19 4.81 -13.18 3.80
N HIS A 20 3.63 -12.57 3.65
CA HIS A 20 3.16 -11.50 4.54
C HIS A 20 2.98 -11.97 6.01
N ASP A 21 2.77 -13.27 6.24
CA ASP A 21 2.64 -13.86 7.58
C ASP A 21 3.97 -14.40 8.14
N LEU A 22 5.07 -14.29 7.39
CA LEU A 22 6.37 -14.78 7.83
C LEU A 22 7.11 -13.73 8.67
N PRO A 23 7.83 -14.16 9.73
CA PRO A 23 8.74 -13.28 10.45
C PRO A 23 9.81 -12.69 9.52
N VAL A 24 10.17 -11.42 9.74
CA VAL A 24 11.13 -10.66 8.93
C VAL A 24 12.45 -11.40 8.75
N GLU A 25 12.91 -12.14 9.76
CA GLU A 25 14.16 -12.90 9.72
C GLU A 25 14.11 -14.07 8.71
N VAL A 26 12.92 -14.60 8.46
CA VAL A 26 12.68 -15.69 7.50
C VAL A 26 12.69 -15.14 6.08
N ILE A 27 12.11 -13.95 5.88
CA ILE A 27 12.10 -13.21 4.61
C ILE A 27 13.54 -12.91 4.17
N GLU A 28 14.33 -12.28 5.04
CA GLU A 28 15.74 -11.95 4.75
C GLU A 28 16.61 -13.19 4.47
N LYS A 29 16.26 -14.34 5.08
CA LYS A 29 16.98 -15.60 4.85
C LYS A 29 16.63 -16.20 3.49
N LEU A 30 15.37 -16.13 3.09
CA LEU A 30 14.90 -16.56 1.78
C LEU A 30 15.50 -15.71 0.66
N GLU A 31 15.51 -14.39 0.82
CA GLU A 31 16.13 -13.47 -0.15
C GLU A 31 17.62 -13.79 -0.35
N ARG A 32 18.39 -13.95 0.73
CA ARG A 32 19.80 -14.36 0.64
C ARG A 32 19.99 -15.71 -0.04
N MET A 33 19.04 -16.64 0.15
CA MET A 33 19.08 -17.94 -0.53
C MET A 33 18.83 -17.78 -2.03
N LEU A 34 17.81 -17.02 -2.42
CA LEU A 34 17.44 -16.78 -3.82
C LEU A 34 18.55 -16.04 -4.58
N GLN A 35 19.18 -15.04 -3.95
CA GLN A 35 20.34 -14.33 -4.48
C GLN A 35 21.51 -15.26 -4.78
N ARG A 36 21.76 -16.26 -3.91
CA ARG A 36 22.82 -17.26 -4.12
C ARG A 36 22.57 -18.15 -5.34
N TYR A 37 21.31 -18.32 -5.73
CA TYR A 37 20.90 -19.03 -6.94
C TYR A 37 20.83 -18.13 -8.19
N GLY A 38 21.27 -16.88 -8.10
CA GLY A 38 21.27 -15.93 -9.23
C GLY A 38 19.89 -15.39 -9.59
N MET A 39 18.88 -15.63 -8.74
CA MET A 39 17.57 -15.00 -8.87
C MET A 39 17.62 -13.65 -8.16
N GLN A 40 17.62 -12.57 -8.94
CA GLN A 40 17.52 -11.21 -8.45
C GLN A 40 16.05 -10.82 -8.38
N HIS A 41 15.70 -10.04 -7.36
CA HIS A 41 14.42 -9.34 -7.29
C HIS A 41 14.21 -8.54 -8.59
N PRO A 42 13.03 -8.59 -9.22
CA PRO A 42 12.80 -7.85 -10.47
C PRO A 42 13.02 -6.36 -10.22
N ALA A 43 13.87 -5.74 -11.04
CA ALA A 43 14.27 -4.33 -10.90
C ALA A 43 13.10 -3.33 -11.09
N ASP A 44 11.96 -3.84 -11.57
CA ASP A 44 10.77 -3.08 -11.88
C ASP A 44 9.68 -3.20 -10.79
N GLU A 45 9.93 -3.94 -9.71
CA GLU A 45 9.05 -3.92 -8.54
C GLU A 45 9.28 -2.64 -7.73
N PRO A 46 8.21 -1.95 -7.33
CA PRO A 46 8.36 -0.70 -6.62
C PRO A 46 8.97 -0.96 -5.24
N GLU A 47 9.93 -0.12 -4.84
CA GLU A 47 10.81 -0.24 -3.67
C GLU A 47 10.10 -0.48 -2.32
N TRP A 48 8.78 -0.27 -2.26
CA TRP A 48 7.92 -0.55 -1.11
C TRP A 48 7.54 -2.04 -0.95
N TRP A 49 7.78 -2.87 -1.97
CA TRP A 49 7.54 -4.33 -1.95
C TRP A 49 8.66 -5.08 -1.20
N ASP A 50 9.92 -4.67 -1.39
CA ASP A 50 11.11 -5.20 -0.70
C ASP A 50 11.18 -4.83 0.80
N ALA A 51 10.38 -3.87 1.25
CA ALA A 51 10.51 -3.27 2.58
C ALA A 51 9.72 -3.99 3.69
N GLY A 52 9.04 -5.11 3.41
CA GLY A 52 8.43 -6.00 4.40
C GLY A 52 7.45 -5.34 5.39
N GLY A 53 6.97 -4.14 5.09
CA GLY A 53 6.25 -3.32 6.03
C GLY A 53 5.79 -2.05 5.36
N TYR A 54 4.51 -1.76 5.55
CA TYR A 54 3.78 -0.58 5.11
C TYR A 54 4.64 0.65 4.77
N PRO A 55 4.26 1.41 3.73
CA PRO A 55 5.01 2.57 3.29
C PRO A 55 5.32 3.52 4.46
N ARG A 56 6.63 3.68 4.76
CA ARG A 56 7.12 4.40 5.95
C ARG A 56 7.35 5.88 5.68
N SER A 57 7.66 6.26 4.44
CA SER A 57 7.79 7.67 4.05
C SER A 57 6.52 8.19 3.40
N ALA A 58 6.31 9.51 3.45
CA ALA A 58 5.18 10.16 2.77
C ALA A 58 5.21 9.93 1.24
N LEU A 59 6.41 9.75 0.65
CA LEU A 59 6.57 9.44 -0.77
C LEU A 59 6.05 8.03 -1.07
N ASP A 60 6.43 7.03 -0.27
CA ASP A 60 5.98 5.65 -0.45
C ASP A 60 4.46 5.54 -0.29
N ILE A 61 3.88 6.27 0.66
CA ILE A 61 2.43 6.33 0.88
C ILE A 61 1.75 6.92 -0.34
N ALA A 62 2.30 7.99 -0.92
CA ALA A 62 1.75 8.62 -2.10
C ALA A 62 1.78 7.68 -3.31
N CYS A 63 2.92 7.00 -3.55
CA CYS A 63 3.07 6.02 -4.62
C CYS A 63 2.09 4.84 -4.45
N TYR A 64 1.96 4.31 -3.24
CA TYR A 64 1.02 3.22 -2.94
C TYR A 64 -0.43 3.62 -3.19
N LEU A 65 -0.86 4.77 -2.66
CA LEU A 65 -2.24 5.25 -2.85
C LEU A 65 -2.54 5.57 -4.31
N ASP A 66 -1.59 6.14 -5.06
CA ASP A 66 -1.75 6.42 -6.49
C ASP A 66 -1.92 5.13 -7.30
N ALA A 67 -1.08 4.11 -7.03
CA ALA A 67 -1.21 2.79 -7.64
C ALA A 67 -2.59 2.17 -7.36
N CYS A 68 -3.05 2.19 -6.11
CA CYS A 68 -4.39 1.69 -5.75
C CYS A 68 -5.51 2.43 -6.49
N ILE A 69 -5.40 3.76 -6.68
CA ILE A 69 -6.40 4.54 -7.42
C ILE A 69 -6.40 4.16 -8.89
N VAL A 70 -5.22 4.05 -9.52
CA VAL A 70 -5.08 3.72 -10.94
C VAL A 70 -5.57 2.30 -11.23
N GLU A 71 -5.11 1.30 -10.49
CA GLU A 71 -5.43 -0.11 -10.71
C GLU A 71 -6.90 -0.43 -10.47
N SER A 72 -7.52 0.23 -9.49
CA SER A 72 -8.95 0.06 -9.20
C SER A 72 -9.86 0.86 -10.11
N GLY A 73 -9.31 1.71 -11.00
CA GLY A 73 -10.09 2.68 -11.76
C GLY A 73 -10.82 3.69 -10.86
N GLY A 74 -10.29 3.95 -9.66
CA GLY A 74 -10.87 4.85 -8.67
C GLY A 74 -12.05 4.26 -7.90
N ASP A 75 -12.14 2.93 -7.74
CA ASP A 75 -13.19 2.32 -6.92
C ASP A 75 -13.15 2.87 -5.49
N PRO A 76 -14.24 3.50 -5.00
CA PRO A 76 -14.25 4.13 -3.70
C PRO A 76 -13.94 3.19 -2.53
N LYS A 77 -14.31 1.91 -2.66
CA LYS A 77 -14.09 0.92 -1.60
C LYS A 77 -12.62 0.54 -1.54
N THR A 78 -11.99 0.23 -2.67
CA THR A 78 -10.55 -0.05 -2.72
C THR A 78 -9.71 1.12 -2.21
N VAL A 79 -10.05 2.36 -2.60
CA VAL A 79 -9.35 3.56 -2.11
C VAL A 79 -9.51 3.74 -0.59
N ALA A 80 -10.71 3.48 -0.06
CA ALA A 80 -10.97 3.56 1.38
C ALA A 80 -10.18 2.50 2.17
N GLU A 81 -10.12 1.27 1.67
CA GLU A 81 -9.38 0.16 2.26
C GLU A 81 -7.87 0.43 2.24
N ALA A 82 -7.32 0.91 1.12
CA ALA A 82 -5.91 1.30 1.01
C ALA A 82 -5.56 2.41 2.03
N LEU A 83 -6.44 3.42 2.17
CA LEU A 83 -6.24 4.49 3.14
C LEU A 83 -6.33 4.00 4.58
N LEU A 84 -7.19 3.00 4.88
CA LEU A 84 -7.23 2.35 6.18
C LEU A 84 -5.93 1.62 6.48
N ALA A 85 -5.43 0.85 5.51
CA ALA A 85 -4.23 0.05 5.65
C ALA A 85 -3.03 0.95 6.02
N VAL A 86 -2.82 2.04 5.27
CA VAL A 86 -1.77 3.01 5.58
C VAL A 86 -2.01 3.71 6.92
N ALA A 87 -3.26 4.09 7.24
CA ALA A 87 -3.57 4.77 8.49
C ALA A 87 -3.32 3.88 9.72
N ASP A 88 -3.62 2.59 9.64
CA ASP A 88 -3.38 1.62 10.70
C ASP A 88 -1.88 1.42 10.96
N ALA A 89 -1.06 1.49 9.91
CA ALA A 89 0.40 1.45 10.03
C ALA A 89 1.04 2.75 10.55
N ASN A 90 0.34 3.89 10.46
CA ASN A 90 0.87 5.23 10.73
C ASN A 90 0.19 5.95 11.92
N ASP A 91 -0.18 5.19 12.94
CA ASP A 91 -0.92 5.62 14.14
C ASP A 91 -2.30 6.21 13.81
N LEU A 92 -3.28 5.32 13.67
CA LEU A 92 -4.69 5.64 13.42
C LEU A 92 -5.25 6.67 14.42
N ARG A 93 -4.77 6.70 15.67
CA ARG A 93 -5.29 7.62 16.69
C ARG A 93 -4.90 9.06 16.40
N ARG A 94 -3.63 9.27 16.01
CA ARG A 94 -3.12 10.57 15.58
C ARG A 94 -3.88 11.06 14.35
N ILE A 95 -4.11 10.17 13.38
CA ILE A 95 -4.81 10.49 12.12
C ILE A 95 -6.27 10.84 12.39
N ALA A 96 -6.98 10.07 13.20
CA ALA A 96 -8.37 10.34 13.56
C ALA A 96 -8.53 11.71 14.23
N ARG A 97 -7.60 12.07 15.15
CA ARG A 97 -7.58 13.39 15.78
C ARG A 97 -7.39 14.51 14.76
N ALA A 98 -6.49 14.34 13.79
CA ALA A 98 -6.29 15.31 12.72
C ALA A 98 -7.52 15.46 11.79
N CYS A 99 -8.36 14.43 11.73
CA CYS A 99 -9.64 14.45 11.03
C CYS A 99 -10.81 15.02 11.88
N GLY A 100 -10.59 15.31 13.17
CA GLY A 100 -11.65 15.73 14.09
C GLY A 100 -12.65 14.60 14.43
N LEU A 101 -12.23 13.34 14.30
CA LEU A 101 -13.07 12.17 14.49
C LEU A 101 -12.54 11.26 15.61
N PRO A 102 -13.43 10.53 16.32
CA PRO A 102 -13.01 9.38 17.12
C PRO A 102 -12.41 8.28 16.24
N CYS A 103 -11.44 7.53 16.75
CA CYS A 103 -10.74 6.47 16.00
C CYS A 103 -11.69 5.41 15.43
N ASP A 104 -12.68 4.98 16.23
CA ASP A 104 -13.70 4.02 15.79
C ASP A 104 -14.56 4.58 14.65
N VAL A 105 -14.82 5.89 14.64
CA VAL A 105 -15.58 6.51 13.55
C VAL A 105 -14.75 6.52 12.28
N LEU A 106 -13.47 6.92 12.35
CA LEU A 106 -12.56 6.88 11.20
C LEU A 106 -12.47 5.46 10.65
N ARG A 107 -12.19 4.46 11.48
CA ARG A 107 -12.08 3.06 11.06
C ARG A 107 -13.37 2.55 10.42
N ARG A 108 -14.54 2.85 10.98
CA ARG A 108 -15.82 2.45 10.38
C ARG A 108 -16.08 3.13 9.02
N GLN A 109 -15.66 4.39 8.86
CA GLN A 109 -15.79 5.06 7.56
C GLN A 109 -14.88 4.43 6.50
N LEU A 110 -13.61 4.18 6.85
CA LEU A 110 -12.65 3.62 5.89
C LEU A 110 -12.92 2.14 5.58
N SER A 111 -13.48 1.38 6.53
CA SER A 111 -13.90 -0.03 6.31
C SER A 111 -15.28 -0.19 5.66
N GLY A 112 -15.91 0.89 5.21
CA GLY A 112 -17.25 0.87 4.59
C GLY A 112 -18.41 0.56 5.54
N ARG A 113 -18.16 0.39 6.85
CA ARG A 113 -19.21 0.20 7.88
C ARG A 113 -19.99 1.48 8.20
N ARG A 114 -19.53 2.63 7.69
CA ARG A 114 -20.18 3.94 7.77
C ARG A 114 -19.86 4.72 6.50
N THR A 115 -20.73 5.65 6.10
CA THR A 115 -20.47 6.55 4.98
C THR A 115 -19.14 7.29 5.14
N LEU A 116 -18.25 7.10 4.17
CA LEU A 116 -16.99 7.83 4.05
C LEU A 116 -17.26 9.21 3.47
N SER A 117 -16.84 10.26 4.18
CA SER A 117 -16.92 11.63 3.66
C SER A 117 -15.64 12.01 2.93
N PHE A 118 -15.74 12.80 1.88
CA PHE A 118 -14.54 13.30 1.17
C PHE A 118 -13.64 14.15 2.08
N GLY A 119 -14.23 14.88 3.03
CA GLY A 119 -13.47 15.61 4.06
C GLY A 119 -12.62 14.69 4.95
N THR A 120 -13.11 13.48 5.26
CA THR A 120 -12.35 12.46 5.99
C THR A 120 -11.15 11.99 5.18
N VAL A 121 -11.34 11.73 3.88
CA VAL A 121 -10.27 11.31 2.96
C VAL A 121 -9.15 12.35 2.94
N LEU A 122 -9.50 13.61 2.65
CA LEU A 122 -8.53 14.71 2.61
C LEU A 122 -7.84 14.94 3.97
N GLY A 123 -8.60 14.82 5.07
CA GLY A 123 -8.06 14.94 6.43
C GLY A 123 -7.03 13.86 6.74
N ALA A 124 -7.33 12.61 6.38
CA ALA A 124 -6.44 11.48 6.59
C ALA A 124 -5.18 11.58 5.71
N MET A 125 -5.32 11.92 4.43
CA MET A 125 -4.20 12.17 3.52
C MET A 125 -3.26 13.25 4.06
N ARG A 126 -3.81 14.38 4.52
CA ARG A 126 -3.02 15.45 5.14
C ARG A 126 -2.30 14.98 6.41
N ALA A 127 -2.95 14.18 7.25
CA ALA A 127 -2.34 13.64 8.47
C ALA A 127 -1.21 12.63 8.19
N LEU A 128 -1.26 11.97 7.03
CA LEU A 128 -0.23 11.09 6.49
C LEU A 128 0.87 11.84 5.73
N GLY A 129 0.76 13.17 5.57
CA GLY A 129 1.75 13.98 4.86
C GLY A 129 1.64 13.92 3.34
N VAL A 130 0.52 13.43 2.79
CA VAL A 130 0.28 13.31 1.34
C VAL A 130 -0.79 14.27 0.85
N GLN A 131 -0.78 14.56 -0.45
CA GLN A 131 -1.67 15.52 -1.11
C GLN A 131 -2.38 14.84 -2.28
N LEU A 132 -3.71 15.02 -2.38
CA LEU A 132 -4.47 14.65 -3.57
C LEU A 132 -4.24 15.68 -4.68
N ARG A 133 -3.91 15.21 -5.89
CA ARG A 133 -3.69 16.07 -7.07
C ARG A 133 -4.63 15.70 -8.20
N VAL A 134 -4.92 16.68 -9.06
CA VAL A 134 -5.75 16.52 -10.25
C VAL A 134 -4.86 16.65 -11.48
N HIS A 135 -5.00 15.70 -12.40
CA HIS A 135 -4.25 15.65 -13.66
C HIS A 135 -5.22 15.67 -14.85
N ALA A 136 -4.77 16.16 -15.99
CA ALA A 136 -5.55 16.05 -17.23
C ALA A 136 -5.64 14.57 -17.64
N GLY A 137 -6.85 14.07 -17.84
CA GLY A 137 -7.06 12.72 -18.38
C GLY A 137 -6.71 12.68 -19.87
N ALA A 138 -6.02 11.63 -20.30
CA ALA A 138 -5.91 11.32 -21.72
C ALA A 138 -7.31 11.00 -22.24
N ARG A 139 -7.82 11.84 -23.14
CA ARG A 139 -9.16 11.73 -23.71
C ARG A 139 -9.10 11.06 -25.07
#